data_AF-K0KCB9-F1
#
_entry.id   AF-K0KCB9-F1
#
_cell.length_a   1.000
_cell.length_b   1.000
_cell.length_c   1.000
_cell.angle_alpha   90.00
_cell.angle_beta   90.00
_cell.angle_gamma   90.00
#
_symmetry.space_group_name_H-M   'P 1'
#
loop_
_entity.id
_entity.type
_entity.pdbx_description
1 polymer ?
#
loop_
_entity_poly.entity_id
_entity_poly.type
_entity_poly.pdbx_seq_one_letter_code
_entity_poly.pdbx_strand_id
1 'polypeptide(L)'
;MTQKGTALSGKKILTVLTAAALALVTSGAAVAAPAASGVSSAFALSAVGALAVEPQAALDSRNGFRQTSASSTRLPDATAPVLSTGVLNSEADKGRARASVADLVAQLGLLKLPGGVSAVTAEAVSASCVDGEGSVVLAGAKAGAVPLQVQPPANTGITVPGVASVVLNKQTRAADGTLTVVGIAVEVAGLQKIDIASATCAKVVGRAEPTTTAPAGPTGPAGAVTTGPASSAASAPGKAPRPTAVEGHLAVTG
;
A
#
# COMPACT_ATOMS: atom_id res chain seq x y z
N MET A 1 -35.20 -78.42 -10.20
CA MET A 1 -34.42 -79.48 -9.51
C MET A 1 -32.96 -79.07 -9.53
N THR A 2 -32.51 -78.25 -8.57
CA THR A 2 -31.88 -78.64 -7.31
C THR A 2 -30.50 -79.29 -7.49
N GLN A 3 -29.44 -78.50 -7.28
CA GLN A 3 -28.21 -78.83 -6.52
C GLN A 3 -27.31 -77.57 -6.55
N LYS A 4 -27.10 -76.81 -5.45
CA LYS A 4 -26.16 -77.09 -4.31
C LYS A 4 -24.82 -77.63 -4.83
N GLY A 5 -23.66 -76.99 -4.73
CA GLY A 5 -23.16 -75.97 -3.83
C GLY A 5 -21.99 -76.54 -3.03
N THR A 6 -20.74 -76.14 -3.29
CA THR A 6 -19.56 -76.19 -2.40
C THR A 6 -18.37 -75.54 -3.13
N ALA A 7 -17.91 -74.36 -2.68
CA ALA A 7 -16.82 -74.12 -1.73
C ALA A 7 -15.42 -74.15 -2.38
N LEU A 8 -14.86 -72.96 -2.63
CA LEU A 8 -13.41 -72.76 -2.71
C LEU A 8 -13.00 -71.67 -1.72
N SER A 9 -12.35 -72.11 -0.65
CA SER A 9 -11.56 -71.30 0.26
C SER A 9 -10.26 -70.93 -0.45
N GLY A 10 -9.96 -69.64 -0.57
CA GLY A 10 -8.79 -69.17 -1.32
C GLY A 10 -8.30 -67.81 -0.84
N LYS A 11 -7.28 -67.85 0.02
CA LYS A 11 -6.24 -66.83 0.28
C LYS A 11 -6.66 -65.36 0.16
N LYS A 12 -6.73 -64.70 1.33
CA LYS A 12 -6.64 -63.25 1.48
C LYS A 12 -5.30 -62.76 0.88
N ILE A 13 -5.35 -62.28 -0.36
CA ILE A 13 -4.30 -61.45 -0.95
C ILE A 13 -4.59 -60.03 -0.46
N LEU A 14 -3.77 -59.56 0.48
CA LEU A 14 -3.79 -58.19 0.95
C LEU A 14 -3.03 -57.34 -0.08
N THR A 15 -3.74 -56.91 -1.13
CA THR A 15 -3.21 -55.97 -2.11
C THR A 15 -3.23 -54.57 -1.50
N VAL A 16 -2.07 -54.10 -1.06
CA VAL A 16 -1.85 -52.72 -0.64
C VAL A 16 -1.98 -51.83 -1.87
N LEU A 17 -3.09 -51.10 -1.99
CA LEU A 17 -3.21 -49.98 -2.92
C LEU A 17 -2.34 -48.83 -2.40
N THR A 18 -1.12 -48.72 -2.92
CA THR A 18 -0.33 -47.49 -2.87
C THR A 18 -0.98 -46.43 -3.76
N ALA A 19 -1.81 -45.59 -3.15
CA ALA A 19 -2.28 -44.35 -3.75
C ALA A 19 -1.11 -43.36 -3.83
N ALA A 20 -0.50 -43.22 -5.00
CA ALA A 20 0.44 -42.15 -5.29
C ALA A 20 -0.33 -40.85 -5.49
N ALA A 21 -0.63 -40.15 -4.40
CA ALA A 21 -1.09 -38.77 -4.43
C ALA A 21 0.13 -37.84 -4.63
N LEU A 22 0.50 -37.56 -5.88
CA LEU A 22 1.38 -36.45 -6.20
C LEU A 22 0.57 -35.14 -6.18
N ALA A 23 0.32 -34.62 -4.98
CA ALA A 23 -0.12 -33.25 -4.78
C ALA A 23 1.12 -32.36 -4.55
N LEU A 24 1.75 -31.89 -5.62
CA LEU A 24 2.66 -30.75 -5.56
C LEU A 24 1.86 -29.49 -5.91
N VAL A 25 1.03 -29.07 -4.96
CA VAL A 25 0.53 -27.69 -4.89
C VAL A 25 1.62 -26.91 -4.17
N THR A 26 2.59 -26.37 -4.92
CA THR A 26 3.44 -25.30 -4.41
C THR A 26 2.62 -24.02 -4.43
N SER A 27 1.73 -23.86 -3.46
CA SER A 27 1.13 -22.57 -3.15
C SER A 27 2.28 -21.63 -2.80
N GLY A 28 2.54 -20.67 -3.69
CA GLY A 28 3.49 -19.59 -3.46
C GLY A 28 3.05 -18.81 -2.24
N ALA A 29 3.61 -19.17 -1.08
CA ALA A 29 3.53 -18.33 0.10
C ALA A 29 4.21 -17.02 -0.28
N ALA A 30 3.42 -15.96 -0.41
CA ALA A 30 3.95 -14.61 -0.46
C ALA A 30 4.76 -14.43 0.83
N VAL A 31 6.08 -14.48 0.71
CA VAL A 31 6.99 -14.23 1.83
C VAL A 31 6.98 -12.71 2.03
N ALA A 32 5.91 -12.19 2.63
CA ALA A 32 6.03 -10.98 3.40
C ALA A 32 7.03 -11.33 4.51
N ALA A 33 8.28 -10.87 4.36
CA ALA A 33 9.30 -11.08 5.37
C ALA A 33 8.69 -10.65 6.72
N PRO A 34 8.68 -11.51 7.74
CA PRO A 34 8.10 -11.16 9.02
C PRO A 34 8.83 -9.92 9.51
N ALA A 35 8.10 -8.81 9.63
CA ALA A 35 8.61 -7.66 10.34
C ALA A 35 8.92 -8.16 11.76
N ALA A 36 10.19 -8.10 12.16
CA ALA A 36 10.54 -8.37 13.55
C ALA A 36 9.70 -7.41 14.41
N SER A 37 9.06 -7.95 15.45
CA SER A 37 8.15 -7.20 16.32
C SER A 37 8.74 -5.82 16.69
N GLY A 38 8.06 -4.74 16.32
CA GLY A 38 8.50 -3.37 16.57
C GLY A 38 9.26 -2.68 15.42
N VAL A 39 9.55 -3.36 14.32
CA VAL A 39 10.17 -2.76 13.13
C VAL A 39 9.10 -2.37 12.11
N SER A 40 9.13 -1.13 11.64
CA SER A 40 8.33 -0.69 10.50
C SER A 40 9.10 -0.94 9.21
N SER A 41 8.41 -1.28 8.13
CA SER A 41 9.00 -1.52 6.82
C SER A 41 8.11 -1.00 5.70
N ALA A 42 8.72 -0.59 4.59
CA ALA A 42 7.99 -0.12 3.42
C ALA A 42 8.65 -0.62 2.15
N PHE A 43 7.85 -0.87 1.11
CA PHE A 43 8.31 -1.12 -0.25
C PHE A 43 7.31 -0.56 -1.26
N ALA A 44 7.80 -0.09 -2.39
CA ALA A 44 6.97 0.59 -3.38
C ALA A 44 6.26 -0.41 -4.33
N LEU A 45 6.93 -1.50 -4.69
CA LEU A 45 6.39 -2.49 -5.62
C LEU A 45 6.94 -3.87 -5.29
N SER A 46 6.08 -4.89 -5.31
CA SER A 46 6.50 -6.30 -5.33
C SER A 46 5.51 -7.13 -6.13
N ALA A 47 5.99 -8.20 -6.74
CA ALA A 47 5.12 -9.14 -7.45
C ALA A 47 5.62 -10.57 -7.27
N VAL A 48 4.70 -11.51 -7.14
CA VAL A 48 4.98 -12.93 -6.97
C VAL A 48 4.05 -13.72 -7.89
N GLY A 49 4.59 -14.73 -8.58
CA GLY A 49 3.83 -15.56 -9.50
C GLY A 49 4.60 -15.79 -10.80
N ALA A 50 3.88 -15.77 -11.92
CA ALA A 50 4.47 -15.89 -13.26
C ALA A 50 5.47 -14.76 -13.56
N LEU A 51 5.21 -13.56 -13.03
CA LEU A 51 6.11 -12.42 -13.03
C LEU A 51 6.57 -12.15 -11.59
N ALA A 52 7.79 -12.57 -11.28
CA ALA A 52 8.42 -12.29 -10.00
C ALA A 52 9.15 -10.95 -10.07
N VAL A 53 8.85 -10.07 -9.12
CA VAL A 53 9.50 -8.77 -8.96
C VAL A 53 9.91 -8.66 -7.50
N GLU A 54 11.21 -8.62 -7.26
CA GLU A 54 11.73 -8.39 -5.91
C GLU A 54 11.24 -7.03 -5.37
N PRO A 55 11.00 -6.90 -4.05
CA PRO A 55 10.56 -5.65 -3.45
C PRO A 55 11.44 -4.46 -3.84
N GLN A 56 10.89 -3.54 -4.64
CA GLN A 56 11.57 -2.33 -5.07
C GLN A 56 11.44 -1.23 -4.02
N ALA A 57 12.51 -0.44 -3.85
CA ALA A 57 12.61 0.59 -2.82
C ALA A 57 12.33 0.07 -1.39
N ALA A 58 12.69 -1.18 -1.10
CA ALA A 58 12.43 -1.79 0.20
C ALA A 58 13.38 -1.25 1.29
N LEU A 59 12.82 -0.89 2.45
CA LEU A 59 13.59 -0.49 3.62
C LEU A 59 12.88 -0.81 4.95
N ASP A 60 13.64 -0.70 6.05
CA ASP A 60 13.17 -0.92 7.42
C ASP A 60 13.65 0.16 8.39
N SER A 61 12.99 0.23 9.55
CA SER A 61 13.27 1.22 10.60
C SER A 61 14.33 0.78 11.63
N ARG A 62 15.13 -0.27 11.37
CA ARG A 62 16.07 -0.80 12.37
C ARG A 62 17.15 0.21 12.78
N ASN A 63 17.59 1.03 11.83
CA ASN A 63 18.59 2.08 12.06
C ASN A 63 17.95 3.49 12.13
N GLY A 64 16.71 3.59 12.63
CA GLY A 64 15.98 4.86 12.72
C GLY A 64 15.24 5.22 11.43
N PHE A 65 15.01 6.53 11.21
CA PHE A 65 14.36 7.04 10.01
C PHE A 65 15.19 6.74 8.76
N ARG A 66 14.54 6.19 7.74
CA ARG A 66 15.14 5.90 6.44
C ARG A 66 14.18 6.29 5.34
N GLN A 67 14.73 6.79 4.25
CA GLN A 67 14.00 7.06 3.02
C GLN A 67 14.82 6.55 1.84
N THR A 68 14.14 6.01 0.83
CA THR A 68 14.78 5.64 -0.42
C THR A 68 13.83 5.92 -1.59
N SER A 69 14.42 6.16 -2.74
CA SER A 69 13.72 6.41 -3.99
C SER A 69 14.36 5.57 -5.09
N ALA A 70 13.53 4.98 -5.93
CA ALA A 70 13.97 4.27 -7.13
C ALA A 70 13.28 4.87 -8.37
N SER A 71 13.97 4.81 -9.50
CA SER A 71 13.47 5.27 -10.79
C SER A 71 12.50 4.26 -11.41
N SER A 72 11.85 4.70 -12.47
CA SER A 72 10.83 3.95 -13.22
C SER A 72 11.21 2.51 -13.50
N THR A 73 10.26 1.61 -13.25
CA THR A 73 10.39 0.19 -13.57
C THR A 73 9.35 -0.16 -14.64
N ARG A 74 9.79 -0.86 -15.69
CA ARG A 74 8.91 -1.42 -16.73
C ARG A 74 9.10 -2.91 -16.79
N LEU A 75 8.01 -3.65 -16.70
CA LEU A 75 8.02 -5.11 -16.57
C LEU A 75 6.96 -5.73 -17.49
N PRO A 76 7.35 -6.70 -18.35
CA PRO A 76 8.71 -6.92 -18.82
C PRO A 76 9.26 -5.67 -19.55
N ASP A 77 10.57 -5.59 -19.73
CA ASP A 77 11.21 -4.55 -20.54
C ASP A 77 10.95 -4.80 -22.03
N ALA A 78 9.73 -4.45 -22.45
CA ALA A 78 9.20 -4.67 -23.78
C ALA A 78 8.42 -3.43 -24.24
N THR A 79 8.10 -3.37 -25.53
CA THR A 79 7.28 -2.30 -26.13
C THR A 79 5.87 -2.21 -25.56
N ALA A 80 5.36 -3.29 -24.95
CA ALA A 80 4.08 -3.33 -24.25
C ALA A 80 4.29 -3.87 -22.82
N PRO A 81 4.71 -3.03 -21.86
CA PRO A 81 4.93 -3.47 -20.49
C PRO A 81 3.59 -3.83 -19.84
N VAL A 82 3.58 -4.96 -19.12
CA VAL A 82 2.46 -5.39 -18.27
C VAL A 82 2.34 -4.46 -17.06
N LEU A 83 3.46 -3.96 -16.57
CA LEU A 83 3.51 -3.01 -15.47
C LEU A 83 4.54 -1.94 -15.79
N SER A 84 4.12 -0.68 -15.71
CA SER A 84 4.98 0.49 -15.81
C SER A 84 4.73 1.36 -14.59
N THR A 85 5.80 1.80 -13.95
CA THR A 85 5.76 2.77 -12.86
C THR A 85 6.77 3.87 -13.13
N GLY A 86 6.48 5.08 -12.67
CA GLY A 86 7.40 6.21 -12.64
C GLY A 86 8.24 6.17 -11.37
N VAL A 87 8.10 7.19 -10.52
CA VAL A 87 8.91 7.29 -9.30
C VAL A 87 8.39 6.37 -8.21
N LEU A 88 9.29 5.62 -7.58
CA LEU A 88 9.03 4.75 -6.44
C LEU A 88 9.66 5.38 -5.20
N ASN A 89 8.90 5.61 -4.13
CA ASN A 89 9.42 6.12 -2.86
C ASN A 89 9.00 5.21 -1.71
N SER A 90 9.85 5.11 -0.71
CA SER A 90 9.54 4.43 0.54
C SER A 90 10.23 5.11 1.72
N GLU A 91 9.56 5.11 2.86
CA GLU A 91 9.98 5.72 4.11
C GLU A 91 9.60 4.79 5.26
N ALA A 92 10.50 4.60 6.22
CA ALA A 92 10.20 3.89 7.45
C ALA A 92 10.88 4.55 8.65
N ASP A 93 10.14 4.58 9.75
CA ASP A 93 10.54 5.07 11.05
C ASP A 93 9.83 4.27 12.15
N LYS A 94 10.20 4.48 13.41
CA LYS A 94 9.57 3.80 14.55
C LYS A 94 8.08 4.13 14.63
N GLY A 95 7.23 3.13 14.37
CA GLY A 95 5.78 3.26 14.35
C GLY A 95 5.22 3.89 13.07
N ARG A 96 6.05 4.25 12.09
CA ARG A 96 5.60 4.89 10.84
C ARG A 96 6.21 4.21 9.63
N ALA A 97 5.40 3.96 8.62
CA ALA A 97 5.86 3.54 7.30
C ALA A 97 5.04 4.26 6.23
N ARG A 98 5.68 4.57 5.11
CA ARG A 98 5.02 5.14 3.94
C ARG A 98 5.65 4.57 2.67
N ALA A 99 4.82 4.27 1.70
CA ALA A 99 5.26 3.92 0.36
C ALA A 99 4.44 4.72 -0.65
N SER A 100 5.07 5.17 -1.73
CA SER A 100 4.36 5.80 -2.82
C SER A 100 4.92 5.44 -4.19
N VAL A 101 4.03 5.45 -5.18
CA VAL A 101 4.32 5.15 -6.58
C VAL A 101 3.66 6.23 -7.43
N ALA A 102 4.42 6.84 -8.33
CA ALA A 102 3.91 7.75 -9.34
C ALA A 102 3.77 7.04 -10.70
N ASP A 103 2.90 7.54 -11.56
CA ASP A 103 2.71 7.12 -12.95
C ASP A 103 2.53 5.60 -13.09
N LEU A 104 1.62 5.04 -12.29
CA LEU A 104 1.30 3.62 -12.32
C LEU A 104 0.43 3.31 -13.54
N VAL A 105 0.86 2.32 -14.32
CA VAL A 105 0.10 1.66 -15.36
C VAL A 105 0.30 0.16 -15.24
N ALA A 106 -0.72 -0.55 -14.76
CA ALA A 106 -0.75 -2.01 -14.72
C ALA A 106 -1.73 -2.50 -15.79
N GLN A 107 -1.21 -3.04 -16.88
CA GLN A 107 -2.01 -3.73 -17.90
C GLN A 107 -2.32 -5.13 -17.41
N LEU A 108 -3.59 -5.48 -17.31
CA LEU A 108 -4.04 -6.83 -16.91
C LEU A 108 -4.03 -7.81 -18.11
N GLY A 109 -3.39 -7.41 -19.21
CA GLY A 109 -3.18 -8.21 -20.42
C GLY A 109 -4.35 -8.16 -21.41
N LEU A 110 -4.40 -9.16 -22.31
CA LEU A 110 -5.48 -9.37 -23.28
C LEU A 110 -6.81 -9.77 -22.62
N LEU A 111 -6.77 -10.09 -21.32
CA LEU A 111 -7.93 -10.42 -20.52
C LEU A 111 -8.73 -9.13 -20.33
N LYS A 112 -9.74 -8.92 -21.17
CA LYS A 112 -10.78 -7.94 -20.90
C LYS A 112 -11.60 -8.48 -19.74
N LEU A 113 -11.42 -7.91 -18.55
CA LEU A 113 -12.28 -8.26 -17.44
C LEU A 113 -13.73 -7.78 -17.74
N PRO A 114 -14.75 -8.48 -17.22
CA PRO A 114 -16.12 -7.97 -17.21
C PRO A 114 -16.14 -6.53 -16.68
N GLY A 115 -16.89 -5.66 -17.36
CA GLY A 115 -16.87 -4.21 -17.09
C GLY A 115 -15.81 -3.43 -17.86
N GLY A 116 -15.08 -4.06 -18.80
CA GLY A 116 -14.16 -3.37 -19.69
C GLY A 116 -12.86 -2.93 -19.02
N VAL A 117 -12.53 -3.52 -17.85
CA VAL A 117 -11.28 -3.25 -17.16
C VAL A 117 -10.18 -4.05 -17.86
N SER A 118 -9.27 -3.34 -18.54
CA SER A 118 -8.07 -3.92 -19.17
C SER A 118 -6.78 -3.43 -18.51
N ALA A 119 -6.85 -2.33 -17.77
CA ALA A 119 -5.72 -1.73 -17.11
C ALA A 119 -6.16 -1.05 -15.80
N VAL A 120 -5.24 -0.99 -14.84
CA VAL A 120 -5.34 -0.14 -13.65
C VAL A 120 -4.29 0.96 -13.79
N THR A 121 -4.72 2.21 -13.76
CA THR A 121 -3.83 3.37 -13.88
C THR A 121 -3.98 4.26 -12.67
N ALA A 122 -2.91 4.91 -12.22
CA ALA A 122 -2.97 5.97 -11.20
C ALA A 122 -1.82 6.95 -11.40
N GLU A 123 -2.08 8.23 -11.19
CA GLU A 123 -1.04 9.27 -11.21
C GLU A 123 -0.15 9.16 -9.98
N ALA A 124 -0.76 8.91 -8.82
CA ALA A 124 -0.03 8.60 -7.60
C ALA A 124 -0.82 7.63 -6.72
N VAL A 125 -0.10 6.69 -6.13
CA VAL A 125 -0.58 5.79 -5.08
C VAL A 125 0.29 6.06 -3.86
N SER A 126 -0.31 6.36 -2.71
CA SER A 126 0.42 6.52 -1.45
C SER A 126 -0.26 5.67 -0.38
N ALA A 127 0.48 4.77 0.24
CA ALA A 127 0.07 4.05 1.44
C ALA A 127 0.85 4.58 2.64
N SER A 128 0.17 4.76 3.75
CA SER A 128 0.77 5.18 5.00
C SER A 128 0.24 4.34 6.15
N CYS A 129 1.13 4.04 7.09
CA CYS A 129 0.83 3.34 8.32
C CYS A 129 1.48 4.13 9.45
N VAL A 130 0.70 4.58 10.42
CA VAL A 130 1.16 5.38 11.56
C VAL A 130 0.54 4.82 12.83
N ASP A 131 1.38 4.38 13.76
CA ASP A 131 1.00 3.88 15.09
C ASP A 131 -0.10 2.79 15.08
N GLY A 132 -0.14 1.99 14.00
CA GLY A 132 -1.12 0.93 13.80
C GLY A 132 -2.42 1.37 13.14
N GLU A 133 -2.47 2.58 12.58
CA GLU A 133 -3.54 3.09 11.72
C GLU A 133 -3.06 3.19 10.26
N GLY A 134 -3.87 2.69 9.33
CA GLY A 134 -3.54 2.65 7.91
C GLY A 134 -4.40 3.57 7.08
N SER A 135 -3.80 4.30 6.15
CA SER A 135 -4.54 5.10 5.16
C SER A 135 -3.89 5.05 3.78
N VAL A 136 -4.71 5.19 2.74
CA VAL A 136 -4.29 5.15 1.35
C VAL A 136 -4.89 6.33 0.59
N VAL A 137 -4.09 6.93 -0.28
CA VAL A 137 -4.50 7.98 -1.22
C VAL A 137 -4.19 7.52 -2.64
N LEU A 138 -5.19 7.60 -3.51
CA LEU A 138 -5.17 7.21 -4.91
C LEU A 138 -5.48 8.45 -5.78
N ALA A 139 -4.45 9.14 -6.26
CA ALA A 139 -4.62 10.26 -7.17
C ALA A 139 -4.80 9.79 -8.62
N GLY A 140 -5.84 10.28 -9.29
CA GLY A 140 -6.10 9.96 -10.70
C GLY A 140 -6.32 8.47 -10.99
N ALA A 141 -6.68 7.67 -9.98
CA ALA A 141 -6.75 6.24 -10.12
C ALA A 141 -7.99 5.78 -10.91
N LYS A 142 -7.81 4.83 -11.82
CA LYS A 142 -8.86 4.28 -12.69
C LYS A 142 -8.64 2.78 -12.92
N ALA A 143 -9.73 2.05 -13.07
CA ALA A 143 -9.76 0.68 -13.57
C ALA A 143 -10.52 0.66 -14.90
N GLY A 144 -9.78 0.59 -16.01
CA GLY A 144 -10.33 0.83 -17.35
C GLY A 144 -10.91 2.23 -17.44
N ALA A 145 -12.21 2.32 -17.76
CA ALA A 145 -12.94 3.59 -17.81
C ALA A 145 -13.50 4.04 -16.45
N VAL A 146 -13.45 3.18 -15.41
CA VAL A 146 -14.09 3.45 -14.12
C VAL A 146 -13.12 4.20 -13.21
N PRO A 147 -13.44 5.42 -12.76
CA PRO A 147 -12.64 6.12 -11.76
C PRO A 147 -12.74 5.42 -10.40
N LEU A 148 -11.60 5.33 -9.71
CA LEU A 148 -11.52 4.79 -8.35
C LEU A 148 -11.62 5.93 -7.33
N GLN A 149 -12.09 5.60 -6.13
CA GLN A 149 -12.19 6.57 -5.05
C GLN A 149 -10.79 6.99 -4.58
N VAL A 150 -10.60 8.30 -4.34
CA VAL A 150 -9.29 8.86 -3.93
C VAL A 150 -8.85 8.34 -2.55
N GLN A 151 -9.79 8.12 -1.64
CA GLN A 151 -9.53 7.57 -0.31
C GLN A 151 -10.50 6.41 -0.06
N PRO A 152 -10.20 5.21 -0.59
CA PRO A 152 -11.06 4.07 -0.42
C PRO A 152 -11.03 3.59 1.04
N PRO A 153 -12.17 3.15 1.61
CA PRO A 153 -12.20 2.44 2.88
C PRO A 153 -11.27 1.22 2.88
N ALA A 154 -10.89 0.74 4.06
CA ALA A 154 -10.06 -0.43 4.19
C ALA A 154 -10.69 -1.65 3.49
N ASN A 155 -9.86 -2.42 2.77
CA ASN A 155 -10.23 -3.64 2.06
C ASN A 155 -11.32 -3.44 0.99
N THR A 156 -11.32 -2.30 0.30
CA THR A 156 -12.27 -2.03 -0.80
C THR A 156 -11.88 -2.83 -2.03
N GLY A 157 -12.64 -3.88 -2.34
CA GLY A 157 -12.33 -4.80 -3.43
C GLY A 157 -13.25 -4.72 -4.64
N ILE A 158 -12.68 -4.91 -5.82
CA ILE A 158 -13.38 -5.25 -7.06
C ILE A 158 -12.94 -6.67 -7.41
N THR A 159 -13.85 -7.63 -7.30
CA THR A 159 -13.55 -9.03 -7.61
C THR A 159 -14.31 -9.47 -8.84
N VAL A 160 -13.58 -10.04 -9.79
CA VAL A 160 -14.11 -10.76 -10.95
C VAL A 160 -13.85 -12.25 -10.74
N PRO A 161 -14.89 -13.04 -10.42
CA PRO A 161 -14.75 -14.47 -10.17
C PRO A 161 -13.97 -15.18 -11.28
N GLY A 162 -12.95 -15.95 -10.89
CA GLY A 162 -12.14 -16.77 -11.80
C GLY A 162 -11.13 -16.01 -12.67
N VAL A 163 -11.08 -14.67 -12.59
CA VAL A 163 -10.17 -13.87 -13.45
C VAL A 163 -9.22 -13.03 -12.62
N ALA A 164 -9.71 -12.12 -11.78
CA ALA A 164 -8.85 -11.27 -10.98
C ALA A 164 -9.59 -10.65 -9.79
N SER A 165 -8.83 -10.26 -8.76
CA SER A 165 -9.28 -9.43 -7.66
C SER A 165 -8.35 -8.22 -7.54
N VAL A 166 -8.94 -7.03 -7.45
CA VAL A 166 -8.21 -5.80 -7.15
C VAL A 166 -8.72 -5.30 -5.82
N VAL A 167 -7.87 -5.26 -4.81
CA VAL A 167 -8.19 -4.76 -3.47
C VAL A 167 -7.43 -3.46 -3.24
N LEU A 168 -8.17 -2.37 -3.09
CA LEU A 168 -7.67 -1.06 -2.71
C LEU A 168 -7.59 -0.96 -1.19
N ASN A 169 -6.55 -0.31 -0.69
CA ASN A 169 -6.33 -0.13 0.74
C ASN A 169 -6.44 -1.45 1.51
N LYS A 170 -5.74 -2.49 1.04
CA LYS A 170 -5.71 -3.79 1.70
C LYS A 170 -5.00 -3.62 3.04
N GLN A 171 -5.70 -3.88 4.12
CA GLN A 171 -5.17 -3.79 5.47
C GLN A 171 -5.19 -5.16 6.13
N THR A 172 -4.04 -5.61 6.59
CA THR A 172 -3.90 -6.90 7.27
C THR A 172 -3.19 -6.68 8.59
N ARG A 173 -3.85 -7.06 9.69
CA ARG A 173 -3.27 -7.01 11.03
C ARG A 173 -2.73 -8.39 11.38
N ALA A 174 -1.45 -8.46 11.74
CA ALA A 174 -0.82 -9.69 12.17
C ALA A 174 -1.04 -9.94 13.67
N ALA A 175 -0.77 -11.16 14.13
CA ALA A 175 -0.95 -11.58 15.52
C ALA A 175 -0.02 -10.83 16.50
N ASP A 176 1.12 -10.32 16.01
CA ASP A 176 2.06 -9.49 16.77
C ASP A 176 1.61 -8.03 16.92
N GLY A 177 0.45 -7.68 16.37
CA GLY A 177 -0.12 -6.33 16.41
C GLY A 177 0.38 -5.38 15.32
N THR A 178 1.28 -5.82 14.44
CA THR A 178 1.70 -5.03 13.27
C THR A 178 0.54 -4.89 12.27
N LEU A 179 0.48 -3.75 11.60
CA LEU A 179 -0.48 -3.48 10.53
C LEU A 179 0.28 -3.33 9.21
N THR A 180 -0.09 -4.13 8.21
CA THR A 180 0.35 -3.96 6.82
C THR A 180 -0.75 -3.29 6.02
N VAL A 181 -0.40 -2.24 5.30
CA VAL A 181 -1.28 -1.45 4.44
C VAL A 181 -0.72 -1.49 3.03
N VAL A 182 -1.50 -2.00 2.09
CA VAL A 182 -1.14 -2.02 0.66
C VAL A 182 -2.09 -1.08 -0.09
N GLY A 183 -1.52 -0.16 -0.86
CA GLY A 183 -2.27 0.81 -1.66
C GLY A 183 -3.20 0.14 -2.66
N ILE A 184 -2.61 -0.71 -3.52
CA ILE A 184 -3.34 -1.54 -4.48
C ILE A 184 -2.75 -2.94 -4.46
N ALA A 185 -3.57 -3.94 -4.12
CA ALA A 185 -3.23 -5.35 -4.23
C ALA A 185 -4.01 -5.95 -5.41
N VAL A 186 -3.29 -6.46 -6.41
CA VAL A 186 -3.86 -7.12 -7.58
C VAL A 186 -3.55 -8.60 -7.50
N GLU A 187 -4.56 -9.43 -7.67
CA GLU A 187 -4.44 -10.88 -7.78
C GLU A 187 -5.09 -11.33 -9.09
N VAL A 188 -4.37 -12.07 -9.92
CA VAL A 188 -4.87 -12.58 -11.20
C VAL A 188 -4.92 -14.10 -11.13
N ALA A 189 -6.14 -14.64 -11.16
CA ALA A 189 -6.46 -16.07 -11.15
C ALA A 189 -5.76 -16.88 -10.03
N GLY A 190 -5.36 -16.24 -8.93
CA GLY A 190 -4.54 -16.87 -7.88
C GLY A 190 -3.12 -17.26 -8.31
N LEU A 191 -2.71 -16.92 -9.54
CA LEU A 191 -1.42 -17.26 -10.12
C LEU A 191 -0.41 -16.12 -10.01
N GLN A 192 -0.91 -14.88 -9.99
CA GLN A 192 -0.09 -13.69 -9.92
C GLN A 192 -0.62 -12.79 -8.81
N LYS A 193 0.28 -12.34 -7.95
CA LYS A 193 0.03 -11.32 -6.93
C LYS A 193 0.94 -10.13 -7.19
N ILE A 194 0.40 -8.93 -7.09
CA ILE A 194 1.13 -7.67 -7.25
C ILE A 194 0.69 -6.75 -6.11
N ASP A 195 1.63 -6.34 -5.28
CA ASP A 195 1.39 -5.40 -4.18
C ASP A 195 2.09 -4.07 -4.52
N ILE A 196 1.31 -3.00 -4.57
CA ILE A 196 1.76 -1.65 -4.94
C ILE A 196 1.57 -0.71 -3.76
N ALA A 197 2.64 0.01 -3.41
CA ALA A 197 2.77 0.88 -2.25
C ALA A 197 2.39 0.14 -0.95
N SER A 198 3.31 -0.64 -0.40
CA SER A 198 3.13 -1.36 0.86
C SER A 198 3.86 -0.67 2.01
N ALA A 199 3.13 -0.41 3.10
CA ALA A 199 3.65 0.16 4.33
C ALA A 199 3.22 -0.70 5.52
N THR A 200 4.18 -1.14 6.32
CA THR A 200 3.97 -1.93 7.52
C THR A 200 4.47 -1.16 8.73
N CYS A 201 3.60 -0.95 9.72
CA CYS A 201 3.98 -0.31 10.97
C CYS A 201 3.63 -1.18 12.17
N ALA A 202 4.52 -1.21 13.14
CA ALA A 202 4.24 -1.77 14.45
C ALA A 202 3.49 -0.74 15.30
N LYS A 203 2.55 -1.20 16.12
CA LYS A 203 1.97 -0.36 17.16
C LYS A 203 3.05 -0.05 18.19
N VAL A 204 3.35 1.24 18.42
CA VAL A 204 4.30 1.64 19.45
C VAL A 204 3.61 1.51 20.81
N VAL A 205 3.86 0.41 21.51
CA VAL A 205 3.44 0.23 22.91
C VAL A 205 4.38 1.03 23.81
N GLY A 206 3.81 1.95 24.60
CA GLY A 206 4.56 2.70 25.62
C GLY A 206 5.13 4.06 25.19
N ARG A 207 4.78 4.59 24.00
CA ARG A 207 4.96 6.03 23.77
C ARG A 207 3.95 6.75 24.65
N ALA A 208 4.45 7.42 25.69
CA ALA A 208 3.67 8.40 26.42
C ALA A 208 3.09 9.36 25.38
N GLU A 209 1.76 9.47 25.34
CA GLU A 209 1.07 10.46 24.53
C GLU A 209 1.75 11.81 24.80
N PRO A 210 2.18 12.57 23.79
CA PRO A 210 2.69 13.91 24.04
C PRO A 210 1.58 14.64 24.77
N THR A 211 1.79 14.96 26.05
CA THR A 211 0.88 15.82 26.80
C THR A 211 0.78 17.10 26.02
N THR A 212 -0.35 17.28 25.34
CA THR A 212 -0.74 18.52 24.67
C THR A 212 -0.74 19.59 25.75
N THR A 213 0.40 20.23 25.94
CA THR A 213 0.46 21.45 26.74
C THR A 213 -0.29 22.45 25.88
N ALA A 214 -1.54 22.71 26.25
CA ALA A 214 -2.35 23.73 25.61
C ALA A 214 -1.46 24.98 25.44
N PRO A 215 -1.46 25.64 24.28
CA PRO A 215 -0.73 26.88 24.10
C PRO A 215 -1.09 27.80 25.26
N ALA A 216 -0.09 28.24 26.02
CA ALA A 216 -0.30 29.24 27.05
C ALA A 216 -0.98 30.42 26.36
N GLY A 217 -2.24 30.68 26.76
CA GLY A 217 -3.00 31.81 26.23
C GLY A 217 -2.18 33.08 26.41
N PRO A 218 -2.24 34.03 25.45
CA PRO A 218 -1.50 35.27 25.56
C PRO A 218 -1.94 35.99 26.84
N THR A 219 -1.04 36.05 27.84
CA THR A 219 -1.18 36.90 29.00
C THR A 219 -1.12 38.34 28.51
N GLY A 220 -2.29 38.96 28.37
CA GLY A 220 -2.38 40.35 27.97
C GLY A 220 -1.75 41.28 29.00
N PRO A 221 -0.99 42.30 28.60
CA PRO A 221 -0.84 43.49 29.40
C PRO A 221 -2.08 44.36 29.22
N ALA A 222 -2.77 44.61 30.33
CA ALA A 222 -3.70 45.72 30.46
C ALA A 222 -2.98 47.03 30.14
N GLY A 223 -3.43 47.72 29.10
CA GLY A 223 -2.91 49.01 28.68
C GLY A 223 -3.99 49.78 27.93
N ALA A 224 -4.81 50.51 28.68
CA ALA A 224 -5.80 51.44 28.17
C ALA A 224 -5.11 52.62 27.47
N VAL A 225 -5.49 52.97 26.24
CA VAL A 225 -5.35 54.33 25.67
C VAL A 225 -6.39 54.55 24.53
N THR A 226 -7.28 55.50 24.82
CA THR A 226 -8.11 56.42 24.00
C THR A 226 -8.72 56.06 22.64
N THR A 227 -10.03 56.27 22.61
CA THR A 227 -10.94 56.55 21.48
C THR A 227 -10.47 57.68 20.55
N GLY A 228 -10.46 57.40 19.24
CA GLY A 228 -10.44 58.40 18.16
C GLY A 228 -11.40 57.98 17.04
N PRO A 229 -12.09 58.93 16.35
CA PRO A 229 -13.26 58.62 15.54
C PRO A 229 -12.94 58.21 14.09
N ALA A 230 -13.94 57.54 13.52
CA ALA A 230 -14.14 57.01 12.17
C ALA A 230 -13.45 57.73 11.00
N SER A 231 -13.03 56.93 10.01
CA SER A 231 -13.20 57.28 8.59
C SER A 231 -13.29 56.03 7.72
N SER A 232 -14.46 55.87 7.11
CA SER A 232 -14.76 54.93 6.04
C SER A 232 -13.99 55.33 4.77
N ALA A 233 -13.31 54.39 4.12
CA ALA A 233 -12.94 54.51 2.72
C ALA A 233 -12.95 53.13 2.07
N ALA A 234 -13.94 52.92 1.21
CA ALA A 234 -13.98 51.84 0.23
C ALA A 234 -13.28 52.29 -1.06
N SER A 235 -12.54 51.37 -1.72
CA SER A 235 -12.06 51.30 -3.13
C SER A 235 -10.67 50.61 -3.12
N ALA A 236 -10.23 49.69 -3.99
CA ALA A 236 -10.63 49.15 -5.29
C ALA A 236 -9.79 47.86 -5.55
N PRO A 237 -10.04 47.03 -6.59
CA PRO A 237 -9.30 45.79 -6.82
C PRO A 237 -7.94 46.07 -7.48
N GLY A 238 -6.86 45.89 -6.74
CA GLY A 238 -5.52 46.23 -7.22
C GLY A 238 -4.42 45.42 -6.54
N LYS A 239 -3.80 44.53 -7.33
CA LYS A 239 -2.50 43.86 -7.18
C LYS A 239 -2.25 43.05 -5.90
N ALA A 240 -1.86 41.79 -6.11
CA ALA A 240 -1.38 40.90 -5.06
C ALA A 240 -0.25 41.56 -4.24
N PRO A 241 -0.24 41.39 -2.90
CA PRO A 241 0.81 41.91 -2.05
C PRO A 241 2.17 41.37 -2.50
N ARG A 242 3.18 42.24 -2.62
CA ARG A 242 4.55 41.80 -2.85
C ARG A 242 5.07 41.12 -1.56
N PRO A 243 5.75 39.97 -1.66
CA PRO A 243 6.41 39.37 -0.51
C PRO A 243 7.45 40.35 0.04
N THR A 244 7.36 40.68 1.32
CA THR A 244 8.40 41.36 2.05
C THR A 244 9.53 40.37 2.36
N ALA A 245 10.76 40.74 2.02
CA ALA A 245 11.93 39.95 2.38
C ALA A 245 12.06 39.91 3.90
N VAL A 246 12.12 38.72 4.46
CA VAL A 246 12.44 38.51 5.87
C VAL A 246 13.94 38.72 6.02
N GLU A 247 14.31 39.80 6.71
CA GLU A 247 15.69 40.11 7.03
C GLU A 247 16.17 39.12 8.11
N GLY A 248 17.01 38.17 7.73
CA GLY A 248 17.71 37.32 8.68
C GLY A 248 17.95 35.90 8.22
N HIS A 249 18.82 35.69 7.23
CA HIS A 249 19.65 34.49 7.16
C HIS A 249 21.01 34.83 6.50
N LEU A 250 21.99 34.98 7.39
CA LEU A 250 23.44 34.76 7.27
C LEU A 250 24.10 34.78 5.87
N ALA A 251 25.16 35.59 5.76
CA ALA A 251 26.10 35.54 4.64
C ALA A 251 26.75 34.15 4.53
N VAL A 252 26.52 33.46 3.41
CA VAL A 252 27.28 32.26 3.05
C VAL A 252 28.56 32.72 2.37
N THR A 253 29.65 32.74 3.11
CA THR A 253 31.00 32.71 2.55
C THR A 253 31.38 31.26 2.29
N GLY A 254 31.60 30.91 1.04
CA GLY A 254 32.11 29.60 0.60
C GLY A 254 32.26 29.58 -0.91
#